data_AF-A0A841RC48-F1
#
_entry.id   AF-A0A841RC48-F1
#
_cell.length_a   1.000
_cell.length_b   1.000
_cell.length_c   1.000
_cell.angle_alpha   90.00
_cell.angle_beta   90.00
_cell.angle_gamma   90.00
#
_symmetry.space_group_name_H-M   'P 1'
#
loop_
_entity.id
_entity.type
_entity.pdbx_description
1 polymer ?
#
loop_
_entity_poly.entity_id
_entity_poly.type
_entity_poly.pdbx_seq_one_letter_code
_entity_poly.pdbx_strand_id
1 'polypeptide(L)'
;MHTGNRSLKKIAVVIAHPDDETLWAGGSLLITSFESCFILSLCRAGDDDRRHRFFRALKEFGATGAMADLDDGPGQTPLTPGLICHTILEKLPSISFDRIYTHSPRGEYTRHLRHEETGRALLQLWIKKDVKASEVCLFAYEDGCHKYLPRPISEAQITLPLPEEIWRRKYRIIREIYNFGNNTFEAKTTPRVEAFWLVPNRISARQWLNDTRSHHESSGPI
;
A
#
# COMPACT_ATOMS: atom_id res chain seq x y z
N MET A 1 30.11 14.57 9.21
CA MET A 1 30.72 14.02 7.97
C MET A 1 30.00 12.70 7.69
N HIS A 2 29.19 12.43 6.66
CA HIS A 2 28.87 13.01 5.35
C HIS A 2 27.38 13.41 5.30
N THR A 3 27.07 14.68 5.06
CA THR A 3 25.73 15.11 4.62
C THR A 3 25.78 15.28 3.11
N GLY A 4 25.81 14.16 2.38
CA GLY A 4 25.54 14.20 0.96
C GLY A 4 24.14 14.76 0.75
N ASN A 5 24.02 15.83 -0.02
CA ASN A 5 22.76 16.48 -0.37
C ASN A 5 21.91 15.49 -1.17
N ARG A 6 21.17 14.59 -0.49
CA ARG A 6 20.17 13.74 -1.13
C ARG A 6 18.97 14.64 -1.42
N SER A 7 18.66 14.84 -2.70
CA SER A 7 17.41 15.47 -3.11
C SER A 7 16.24 14.73 -2.44
N LEU A 8 15.36 15.49 -1.78
CA LEU A 8 14.15 14.95 -1.21
C LEU A 8 13.29 14.31 -2.33
N LYS A 9 12.57 13.23 -2.00
CA LYS A 9 11.80 12.46 -2.99
C LYS A 9 10.33 12.85 -3.00
N LYS A 10 9.66 12.68 -4.15
CA LYS A 10 8.20 12.70 -4.31
C LYS A 10 7.67 11.29 -4.18
N ILE A 11 6.86 11.03 -3.17
CA ILE A 11 6.35 9.70 -2.84
C ILE A 11 4.83 9.66 -3.02
N ALA A 12 4.32 8.55 -3.53
CA ALA A 12 2.91 8.21 -3.38
C ALA A 12 2.73 6.88 -2.66
N VAL A 13 1.61 6.72 -1.98
CA VAL A 13 1.13 5.44 -1.45
C VAL A 13 -0.30 5.26 -1.92
N VAL A 14 -0.59 4.18 -2.66
CA VAL A 14 -1.93 3.88 -3.18
C VAL A 14 -2.38 2.55 -2.57
N ILE A 15 -3.44 2.60 -1.77
CA ILE A 15 -3.90 1.50 -0.92
C ILE A 15 -5.40 1.28 -1.08
N ALA A 16 -5.87 0.07 -0.76
CA ALA A 16 -7.29 -0.22 -0.79
C ALA A 16 -8.01 0.48 0.38
N HIS A 17 -7.63 0.20 1.63
CA HIS A 17 -8.38 0.63 2.82
C HIS A 17 -7.56 1.56 3.71
N PRO A 18 -8.19 2.54 4.38
CA PRO A 18 -7.46 3.50 5.21
C PRO A 18 -6.98 2.84 6.49
N ASP A 19 -5.67 2.64 6.64
CA ASP A 19 -4.93 1.89 7.68
C ASP A 19 -3.79 1.09 7.04
N ASP A 20 -4.00 0.59 5.82
CA ASP A 20 -3.03 -0.17 5.03
C ASP A 20 -1.72 0.64 4.83
N GLU A 21 -1.81 1.95 4.62
CA GLU A 21 -0.61 2.80 4.49
C GLU A 21 0.24 2.79 5.76
N THR A 22 -0.41 2.76 6.93
CA THR A 22 0.25 2.76 8.23
C THR A 22 0.76 1.36 8.53
N LEU A 23 0.00 0.30 8.27
CA LEU A 23 0.41 -1.07 8.54
C LEU A 23 1.64 -1.46 7.71
N TRP A 24 1.66 -1.15 6.42
CA TRP A 24 2.63 -1.74 5.49
C TRP A 24 3.77 -0.82 5.08
N ALA A 25 3.59 0.50 5.20
CA ALA A 25 4.61 1.50 4.88
C ALA A 25 4.81 2.59 5.94
N GLY A 26 4.08 2.57 7.06
CA GLY A 26 4.10 3.66 8.04
C GLY A 26 5.48 3.93 8.64
N GLY A 27 6.30 2.90 8.84
CA GLY A 27 7.68 3.04 9.29
C GLY A 27 8.56 3.71 8.24
N SER A 28 8.46 3.29 6.98
CA SER A 28 9.14 3.93 5.84
C SER A 28 8.77 5.41 5.72
N LEU A 29 7.50 5.74 5.91
CA LEU A 29 7.00 7.13 5.89
C LEU A 29 7.51 7.95 7.09
N LEU A 30 7.60 7.36 8.28
CA LEU A 30 8.09 8.04 9.49
C LEU A 30 9.60 8.28 9.49
N ILE A 31 10.37 7.47 8.75
CA ILE A 31 11.83 7.59 8.64
C ILE A 31 12.23 8.55 7.51
N THR A 32 11.48 8.56 6.42
CA THR A 32 11.88 9.24 5.19
C THR A 32 11.49 10.71 5.20
N SER A 33 12.46 11.61 5.00
CA SER A 33 12.15 12.99 4.61
C SER A 33 11.86 13.04 3.10
N PHE A 34 10.74 13.64 2.73
CA PHE A 34 10.26 13.75 1.34
C PHE A 34 9.98 15.20 0.96
N GLU A 35 10.01 15.51 -0.33
CA GLU A 35 9.62 16.81 -0.88
C GLU A 35 8.10 16.92 -0.82
N SER A 36 7.43 15.84 -1.21
CA SER A 36 6.00 15.67 -1.09
C SER A 36 5.65 14.19 -0.92
N CYS A 37 4.59 13.93 -0.15
CA CYS A 37 4.00 12.61 -0.01
C CYS A 37 2.48 12.73 -0.22
N PHE A 38 1.95 11.91 -1.12
CA PHE A 38 0.52 11.80 -1.37
C PHE A 38 0.03 10.37 -1.09
N ILE A 39 -0.97 10.23 -0.22
CA ILE A 39 -1.53 8.93 0.14
C ILE A 39 -2.98 8.85 -0.34
N LEU A 40 -3.29 7.83 -1.11
CA LEU A 40 -4.61 7.59 -1.70
C LEU A 40 -5.17 6.26 -1.18
N SER A 41 -6.27 6.31 -0.42
CA SER A 41 -7.10 5.14 -0.14
C SER A 41 -8.25 5.05 -1.15
N LEU A 42 -8.50 3.86 -1.71
CA LEU A 42 -9.55 3.69 -2.73
C LEU A 42 -10.96 3.42 -2.15
N CYS A 43 -11.06 3.14 -0.85
CA CYS A 43 -12.30 2.77 -0.18
C CYS A 43 -12.63 3.69 0.99
N ARG A 44 -13.90 3.63 1.44
CA ARG A 44 -14.40 4.18 2.71
C ARG A 44 -14.35 5.71 2.83
N ALA A 45 -14.34 6.47 1.75
CA ALA A 45 -14.47 7.93 1.84
C ALA A 45 -15.83 8.35 2.45
N GLY A 46 -16.90 7.56 2.26
CA GLY A 46 -18.22 7.82 2.83
C GLY A 46 -18.36 7.45 4.32
N ASP A 47 -17.38 6.75 4.89
CA ASP A 47 -17.34 6.42 6.32
C ASP A 47 -16.66 7.56 7.09
N ASP A 48 -17.45 8.41 7.73
CA ASP A 48 -16.96 9.61 8.42
C ASP A 48 -15.93 9.31 9.51
N ASP A 49 -16.08 8.20 10.24
CA ASP A 49 -15.15 7.82 11.30
C ASP A 49 -13.81 7.36 10.70
N ARG A 50 -13.84 6.41 9.75
CA ARG A 50 -12.63 5.95 9.04
C ARG A 50 -11.94 7.10 8.31
N ARG A 51 -12.70 7.96 7.63
CA ARG A 51 -12.20 9.13 6.91
C ARG A 51 -11.48 10.10 7.83
N HIS A 52 -12.06 10.46 8.97
CA HIS A 52 -11.40 11.36 9.92
C HIS A 52 -10.11 10.76 10.48
N ARG A 53 -10.08 9.46 10.76
CA ARG A 53 -8.87 8.77 11.25
C ARG A 53 -7.76 8.73 10.20
N PHE A 54 -8.10 8.45 8.94
CA PHE A 54 -7.16 8.49 7.82
C PHE A 54 -6.45 9.84 7.69
N PHE A 55 -7.22 10.94 7.63
CA PHE A 55 -6.62 12.27 7.51
C PHE A 55 -5.83 12.70 8.76
N ARG A 56 -6.14 12.16 9.95
CA ARG A 56 -5.30 12.35 11.13
C ARG A 56 -3.98 11.57 11.02
N ALA A 57 -4.00 10.34 10.52
CA ALA A 57 -2.77 9.56 10.30
C ALA A 57 -1.85 10.25 9.28
N LEU A 58 -2.40 10.83 8.21
CA LEU A 58 -1.62 11.55 7.21
C LEU A 58 -0.84 12.73 7.80
N LYS A 59 -1.42 13.42 8.80
CA LYS A 59 -0.74 14.50 9.52
C LYS A 59 0.48 14.02 10.30
N GLU A 60 0.42 12.83 10.91
CA GLU A 60 1.59 12.25 11.62
C GLU A 60 2.74 11.93 10.67
N PHE A 61 2.43 11.64 9.40
CA PHE A 61 3.44 11.43 8.36
C PHE A 61 3.94 12.75 7.75
N GLY A 62 3.21 13.86 7.90
CA GLY A 62 3.46 15.08 7.12
C GLY A 62 3.03 14.95 5.66
N ALA A 63 2.09 14.05 5.36
CA ALA A 63 1.60 13.76 4.03
C ALA A 63 0.28 14.50 3.71
N THR A 64 -0.01 14.62 2.43
CA THR A 64 -1.34 14.99 1.90
C THR A 64 -2.02 13.73 1.34
N GLY A 65 -3.31 13.80 1.02
CA GLY A 65 -3.97 12.63 0.46
C GLY A 65 -5.42 12.84 0.09
N ALA A 66 -6.00 11.78 -0.44
CA ALA A 66 -7.41 11.69 -0.80
C ALA A 66 -7.95 10.28 -0.51
N MET A 67 -9.27 10.18 -0.47
CA MET A 67 -9.98 8.92 -0.39
C MET A 67 -11.00 8.83 -1.53
N ALA A 68 -11.24 7.62 -2.02
CA ALA A 68 -12.39 7.28 -2.85
C ALA A 68 -13.33 6.33 -2.08
N ASP A 69 -14.48 6.01 -2.68
CA ASP A 69 -15.52 5.24 -2.01
C ASP A 69 -15.88 3.96 -2.77
N LEU A 70 -14.86 3.24 -3.27
CA LEU A 70 -15.09 1.88 -3.78
C LEU A 70 -15.57 0.98 -2.63
N ASP A 71 -16.38 -0.03 -2.98
CA ASP A 71 -17.02 -0.90 -2.00
C ASP A 71 -16.00 -1.67 -1.16
N ASP A 72 -16.31 -1.83 0.11
CA ASP A 72 -15.49 -2.49 1.12
C ASP A 72 -16.33 -3.40 2.02
N GLY A 73 -15.99 -4.69 2.08
CA GLY A 73 -16.68 -5.68 2.89
C GLY A 73 -16.51 -7.14 2.41
N PRO A 74 -16.94 -8.11 3.23
CA PRO A 74 -16.78 -9.54 2.94
C PRO A 74 -17.59 -10.03 1.72
N GLY A 75 -18.60 -9.26 1.29
CA GLY A 75 -19.43 -9.55 0.12
C GLY A 75 -18.97 -8.86 -1.16
N GLN A 76 -17.76 -8.29 -1.19
CA GLN A 76 -17.19 -7.65 -2.39
C GLN A 76 -17.22 -8.60 -3.59
N THR A 77 -17.57 -8.05 -4.75
CA THR A 77 -17.42 -8.72 -6.04
C THR A 77 -16.35 -8.02 -6.87
N PRO A 78 -15.77 -8.70 -7.88
CA PRO A 78 -14.75 -8.08 -8.72
C PRO A 78 -15.29 -6.82 -9.41
N LEU A 79 -14.55 -5.72 -9.28
CA LEU A 79 -14.87 -4.50 -10.02
C LEU A 79 -14.23 -4.52 -11.39
N THR A 80 -14.81 -3.75 -12.32
CA THR A 80 -14.19 -3.61 -13.64
C THR A 80 -12.82 -2.90 -13.51
N PRO A 81 -11.77 -3.37 -14.21
CA PRO A 81 -10.47 -2.71 -14.16
C PRO A 81 -10.52 -1.22 -14.53
N GLY A 82 -11.44 -0.85 -15.44
CA GLY A 82 -11.66 0.54 -15.86
C GLY A 82 -12.13 1.46 -14.73
N LEU A 83 -13.04 0.99 -13.86
CA LEU A 83 -13.53 1.77 -12.72
C LEU A 83 -12.41 2.10 -11.74
N ILE A 84 -11.59 1.12 -11.38
CA ILE A 84 -10.49 1.29 -10.43
C ILE A 84 -9.40 2.19 -11.03
N CYS A 85 -9.06 1.98 -12.31
CA CYS A 85 -8.12 2.84 -13.03
C CYS A 85 -8.61 4.30 -13.07
N HIS A 86 -9.89 4.52 -13.39
CA HIS A 86 -10.48 5.85 -13.40
C HIS A 86 -10.43 6.50 -12.02
N THR A 87 -10.78 5.76 -10.97
CA THR A 87 -10.75 6.23 -9.58
C THR A 87 -9.34 6.67 -9.16
N ILE A 88 -8.31 5.89 -9.50
CA ILE A 88 -6.91 6.26 -9.25
C ILE A 88 -6.56 7.55 -9.99
N LEU A 89 -6.87 7.65 -11.29
CA LEU A 89 -6.53 8.83 -12.10
C LEU A 89 -7.27 10.10 -11.66
N GLU A 90 -8.50 9.97 -11.16
CA GLU A 90 -9.29 11.10 -10.66
C GLU A 90 -8.70 11.69 -9.37
N LYS A 91 -8.21 10.84 -8.46
CA LYS A 91 -7.77 11.27 -7.11
C LYS A 91 -6.26 11.44 -6.98
N LEU A 92 -5.45 10.72 -7.75
CA LEU A 92 -3.99 10.80 -7.67
C LEU A 92 -3.48 12.03 -8.44
N PRO A 93 -2.60 12.87 -7.86
CA PRO A 93 -2.05 14.03 -8.56
C PRO A 93 -1.30 13.63 -9.83
N SER A 94 -1.53 14.36 -10.92
CA SER A 94 -0.87 14.14 -12.21
C SER A 94 0.55 14.74 -12.24
N ILE A 95 1.42 14.22 -11.37
CA ILE A 95 2.85 14.57 -11.30
C ILE A 95 3.71 13.32 -11.48
N SER A 96 5.03 13.51 -11.64
CA SER A 96 5.99 12.41 -11.60
C SER A 96 6.42 12.14 -10.16
N PHE A 97 6.26 10.90 -9.71
CA PHE A 97 6.76 10.42 -8.43
C PHE A 97 8.14 9.75 -8.60
N ASP A 98 8.96 9.79 -7.56
CA ASP A 98 10.18 8.97 -7.52
C ASP A 98 9.84 7.53 -7.19
N ARG A 99 8.88 7.31 -6.29
CA ARG A 99 8.44 5.98 -5.86
C ARG A 99 6.96 5.97 -5.52
N ILE A 100 6.29 4.89 -5.90
CA ILE A 100 4.93 4.59 -5.43
C ILE A 100 4.93 3.29 -4.63
N TYR A 101 4.34 3.30 -3.44
CA TYR A 101 4.03 2.09 -2.67
C TYR A 101 2.59 1.67 -2.93
N THR A 102 2.33 0.37 -3.09
CA THR A 102 0.98 -0.16 -3.31
C THR A 102 0.89 -1.63 -2.93
N HIS A 103 -0.33 -2.16 -2.95
CA HIS A 103 -0.55 -3.60 -2.88
C HIS A 103 0.03 -4.37 -4.07
N SER A 104 0.38 -5.63 -3.84
CA SER A 104 0.78 -6.64 -4.81
C SER A 104 -0.43 -7.12 -5.62
N PRO A 105 -0.33 -7.21 -6.96
CA PRO A 105 -1.40 -7.76 -7.79
C PRO A 105 -1.62 -9.26 -7.58
N ARG A 106 -0.69 -9.94 -6.87
CA ARG A 106 -0.78 -11.37 -6.52
C ARG A 106 -1.44 -11.62 -5.15
N GLY A 107 -1.82 -10.55 -4.46
CA GLY A 107 -2.18 -10.59 -3.05
C GLY A 107 -0.93 -10.60 -2.16
N GLU A 108 -1.16 -10.40 -0.87
CA GLU A 108 -0.12 -10.39 0.17
C GLU A 108 -0.54 -11.35 1.29
N TYR A 109 -1.36 -10.85 2.19
CA TYR A 109 -1.88 -11.53 3.37
C TYR A 109 -3.40 -11.47 3.35
N THR A 110 -4.05 -12.43 4.01
CA THR A 110 -5.50 -12.55 4.15
C THR A 110 -6.24 -12.19 2.84
N ARG A 111 -5.76 -12.74 1.71
CA ARG A 111 -5.97 -12.24 0.33
C ARG A 111 -7.28 -11.48 0.17
N HIS A 112 -7.17 -10.15 0.09
CA HIS A 112 -8.32 -9.28 -0.09
C HIS A 112 -8.46 -8.87 -1.55
N LEU A 113 -9.66 -9.01 -2.12
CA LEU A 113 -9.91 -8.74 -3.54
C LEU A 113 -9.48 -7.32 -3.93
N ARG A 114 -9.85 -6.33 -3.12
CA ARG A 114 -9.49 -4.93 -3.37
C ARG A 114 -7.99 -4.64 -3.35
N HIS A 115 -7.19 -5.39 -2.57
CA HIS A 115 -5.73 -5.24 -2.57
C HIS A 115 -5.17 -5.62 -3.95
N GLU A 116 -5.54 -6.80 -4.45
CA GLU A 116 -5.06 -7.31 -5.73
C GLU A 116 -5.46 -6.42 -6.89
N GLU A 117 -6.70 -5.96 -6.89
CA GLU A 117 -7.21 -5.07 -7.92
C GLU A 117 -6.54 -3.69 -7.88
N THR A 118 -6.27 -3.14 -6.69
CA THR A 118 -5.52 -1.88 -6.51
C THR A 118 -4.12 -2.01 -7.11
N GLY A 119 -3.38 -3.05 -6.74
CA GLY A 119 -2.03 -3.32 -7.26
C GLY A 119 -2.04 -3.51 -8.78
N ARG A 120 -3.00 -4.28 -9.29
CA ARG A 120 -3.15 -4.55 -10.72
C ARG A 120 -3.46 -3.27 -11.50
N ALA A 121 -4.40 -2.46 -11.05
CA ALA A 121 -4.79 -1.22 -11.70
C ALA A 121 -3.64 -0.21 -11.72
N LEU A 122 -2.93 -0.02 -10.60
CA LEU A 122 -1.78 0.90 -10.56
C LEU A 122 -0.67 0.47 -11.53
N LEU A 123 -0.30 -0.81 -11.55
CA LEU A 123 0.72 -1.29 -12.50
C LEU A 123 0.27 -1.10 -13.95
N GLN A 124 -1.01 -1.34 -14.27
CA GLN A 124 -1.55 -1.09 -15.61
C GLN A 124 -1.44 0.38 -16.02
N LEU A 125 -1.83 1.30 -15.15
CA LEU A 125 -1.71 2.75 -15.38
C LEU A 125 -0.25 3.17 -15.55
N TRP A 126 0.66 2.64 -14.73
CA TRP A 126 2.09 2.94 -14.83
C TRP A 126 2.71 2.42 -16.14
N ILE A 127 2.33 1.20 -16.57
CA ILE A 127 2.75 0.60 -17.85
C ILE A 127 2.29 1.46 -19.03
N LYS A 128 1.05 1.97 -18.99
CA LYS A 128 0.47 2.86 -20.00
C LYS A 128 1.01 4.28 -19.97
N LYS A 129 1.77 4.64 -18.93
CA LYS A 129 2.31 5.98 -18.65
C LYS A 129 1.26 7.01 -18.23
N ASP A 130 0.05 6.57 -17.87
CA ASP A 130 -1.00 7.43 -17.31
C ASP A 130 -0.65 7.87 -15.88
N VAL A 131 0.03 6.99 -15.14
CA VAL A 131 0.72 7.31 -13.88
C VAL A 131 2.24 7.33 -14.12
N LYS A 132 2.93 8.32 -13.55
CA LYS A 132 4.38 8.51 -13.73
C LYS A 132 5.11 8.26 -12.42
N ALA A 133 5.98 7.27 -12.43
CA ALA A 133 6.89 6.96 -11.33
C ALA A 133 8.23 6.44 -11.86
N SER A 134 9.32 6.66 -11.13
CA SER A 134 10.62 6.03 -11.44
C SER A 134 10.63 4.55 -11.07
N GLU A 135 10.05 4.21 -9.92
CA GLU A 135 9.91 2.82 -9.44
C GLU A 135 8.60 2.60 -8.66
N VAL A 136 8.19 1.34 -8.53
CA VAL A 136 7.05 0.93 -7.71
C VAL A 136 7.51 -0.12 -6.69
N CYS A 137 7.06 0.02 -5.45
CA CYS A 137 7.26 -0.93 -4.38
C CYS A 137 5.92 -1.61 -4.04
N LEU A 138 5.85 -2.93 -4.20
CA LEU A 138 4.67 -3.71 -3.81
C LEU A 138 4.87 -4.21 -2.39
N PHE A 139 3.85 -4.20 -1.53
CA PHE A 139 4.00 -4.82 -0.21
C PHE A 139 4.29 -6.32 -0.35
N ALA A 140 5.15 -6.86 0.52
CA ALA A 140 5.67 -8.21 0.42
C ALA A 140 5.46 -8.96 1.75
N TYR A 141 4.21 -9.32 2.03
CA TYR A 141 3.81 -10.05 3.22
C TYR A 141 3.06 -11.32 2.84
N GLU A 142 3.07 -12.30 3.74
CA GLU A 142 2.32 -13.54 3.63
C GLU A 142 1.81 -13.96 5.01
N ASP A 143 0.74 -14.77 5.04
CA ASP A 143 0.09 -15.20 6.27
C ASP A 143 -0.24 -16.71 6.30
N GLY A 144 0.41 -17.47 5.41
CA GLY A 144 0.20 -18.91 5.26
C GLY A 144 -1.23 -19.30 4.89
N CYS A 145 -1.98 -18.42 4.21
CA CYS A 145 -3.43 -18.53 4.00
C CYS A 145 -4.18 -18.50 5.35
N HIS A 146 -4.04 -17.38 6.07
CA HIS A 146 -4.65 -17.14 7.39
C HIS A 146 -4.16 -18.07 8.53
N LYS A 147 -3.06 -18.81 8.35
CA LYS A 147 -2.51 -19.70 9.41
C LYS A 147 -1.80 -18.92 10.51
N TYR A 148 -1.34 -17.72 10.22
CA TYR A 148 -0.69 -16.83 11.19
C TYR A 148 -0.91 -15.37 10.82
N LEU A 149 -0.53 -14.44 11.70
CA LEU A 149 -0.53 -13.02 11.38
C LEU A 149 0.50 -12.71 10.29
N PRO A 150 0.22 -11.75 9.39
CA PRO A 150 1.10 -11.34 8.30
C PRO A 150 2.57 -11.18 8.72
N ARG A 151 3.47 -11.74 7.91
CA ARG A 151 4.93 -11.67 8.10
C ARG A 151 5.59 -11.23 6.81
N PRO A 152 6.72 -10.50 6.90
CA PRO A 152 7.55 -10.20 5.74
C PRO A 152 7.95 -11.47 4.98
N ILE A 153 7.85 -11.45 3.65
CA ILE A 153 8.39 -12.52 2.81
C ILE A 153 9.92 -12.45 2.83
N SER A 154 10.60 -13.58 3.07
CA SER A 154 12.06 -13.66 3.20
C SER A 154 12.82 -13.24 1.94
N GLU A 155 12.21 -13.48 0.77
CA GLU A 155 12.80 -13.19 -0.53
C GLU A 155 12.56 -11.74 -0.99
N ALA A 156 11.85 -10.92 -0.19
CA ALA A 156 11.57 -9.53 -0.53
C ALA A 156 12.87 -8.76 -0.79
N GLN A 157 12.91 -8.03 -1.93
CA GLN A 157 14.11 -7.31 -2.37
C GLN A 157 14.47 -6.13 -1.46
N ILE A 158 13.48 -5.56 -0.77
CA ILE A 158 13.67 -4.51 0.22
C ILE A 158 13.09 -5.01 1.53
N THR A 159 13.91 -5.04 2.57
CA THR A 159 13.48 -5.25 3.95
C THR A 159 14.02 -4.12 4.82
N LEU A 160 13.16 -3.60 5.70
CA LEU A 160 13.46 -2.48 6.57
C LEU A 160 13.05 -2.83 8.00
N PRO A 161 13.98 -3.37 8.81
CA PRO A 161 13.79 -3.47 10.25
C PRO A 161 13.59 -2.07 10.84
N LEU A 162 12.47 -1.88 11.55
CA LEU A 162 12.13 -0.58 12.12
C LEU A 162 12.85 -0.40 13.46
N PRO A 163 13.55 0.75 13.67
CA PRO A 163 14.01 1.12 15.00
C PRO A 163 12.84 1.13 15.99
N GLU A 164 13.09 0.74 17.24
CA GLU A 164 12.04 0.60 18.26
C GLU A 164 11.18 1.87 18.41
N GLU A 165 11.80 3.04 18.37
CA GLU A 165 11.09 4.32 18.44
C GLU A 165 10.15 4.54 17.25
N ILE A 166 10.60 4.21 16.03
CA ILE A 166 9.79 4.32 14.82
C ILE A 166 8.63 3.33 14.87
N TRP A 167 8.89 2.09 15.27
CA TRP A 167 7.83 1.10 15.41
C TRP A 167 6.82 1.52 16.47
N ARG A 168 7.24 2.07 17.62
CA ARG A 168 6.31 2.60 18.64
C ARG A 168 5.45 3.74 18.10
N ARG A 169 6.02 4.66 17.32
CA ARG A 169 5.24 5.74 16.67
C ARG A 169 4.23 5.17 15.68
N LYS A 170 4.64 4.24 14.81
CA LYS A 170 3.76 3.51 13.89
C LYS A 170 2.63 2.80 14.65
N TYR A 171 2.97 2.07 15.70
CA TYR A 171 2.00 1.36 16.55
C TYR A 171 1.02 2.29 17.24
N ARG A 172 1.48 3.46 17.70
CA ARG A 172 0.61 4.51 18.27
C ARG A 172 -0.43 4.99 17.26
N ILE A 173 -0.06 5.20 16.00
CA ILE A 173 -1.01 5.60 14.95
C ILE A 173 -2.10 4.54 14.80
N ILE A 174 -1.74 3.25 14.72
CA ILE A 174 -2.70 2.15 14.67
C ILE A 174 -3.62 2.13 15.91
N ARG A 175 -3.04 2.22 17.11
CA ARG A 175 -3.79 2.06 18.37
C ARG A 175 -4.66 3.26 18.74
N GLU A 176 -4.17 4.47 18.51
CA GLU A 176 -4.74 5.70 19.07
C GLU A 176 -5.40 6.59 18.01
N ILE A 177 -4.87 6.58 16.77
CA ILE A 177 -5.47 7.37 15.68
C ILE A 177 -6.50 6.54 14.95
N TYR A 178 -6.13 5.34 14.50
CA TYR A 178 -7.08 4.41 13.91
C TYR A 178 -7.95 3.70 14.95
N ASN A 179 -7.62 3.83 16.24
CA ASN A 179 -8.38 3.32 17.38
C ASN A 179 -8.60 1.80 17.34
N PHE A 180 -7.65 1.05 16.80
CA PHE A 180 -7.69 -0.41 16.76
C PHE A 180 -7.23 -1.00 18.08
N GLY A 181 -8.12 -1.56 18.90
CA GLY A 181 -7.82 -2.17 20.21
C GLY A 181 -6.65 -3.17 20.23
N ASN A 182 -5.99 -3.38 21.38
CA ASN A 182 -4.83 -4.31 21.50
C ASN A 182 -5.10 -5.72 20.95
N ASN A 183 -6.37 -6.13 20.98
CA ASN A 183 -6.79 -7.47 20.58
C ASN A 183 -7.21 -7.59 19.12
N THR A 184 -7.27 -6.48 18.36
CA THR A 184 -7.65 -6.51 16.95
C THR A 184 -6.52 -7.03 16.08
N PHE A 185 -6.86 -7.36 14.84
CA PHE A 185 -5.92 -7.84 13.84
C PHE A 185 -4.80 -6.81 13.58
N GLU A 186 -5.17 -5.55 13.37
CA GLU A 186 -4.27 -4.45 13.00
C GLU A 186 -3.24 -4.20 14.10
N ALA A 187 -3.68 -4.16 15.37
CA ALA A 187 -2.79 -4.03 16.50
C ALA A 187 -1.84 -5.23 16.60
N LYS A 188 -2.34 -6.46 16.51
CA LYS A 188 -1.50 -7.65 16.63
C LYS A 188 -0.52 -7.81 15.46
N THR A 189 -0.92 -7.40 14.26
CA THR A 189 -0.14 -7.60 13.04
C THR A 189 0.89 -6.50 12.77
N THR A 190 0.78 -5.32 13.41
CA THR A 190 1.61 -4.15 13.10
C THR A 190 3.10 -4.53 13.03
N PRO A 191 3.69 -4.61 11.82
CA PRO A 191 4.94 -5.33 11.65
C PRO A 191 6.14 -4.48 12.10
N ARG A 192 7.12 -5.15 12.72
CA ARG A 192 8.42 -4.57 13.12
C ARG A 192 9.44 -4.49 12.00
N VAL A 193 9.18 -5.15 10.88
CA VAL A 193 9.98 -5.11 9.67
C VAL A 193 9.03 -4.81 8.51
N GLU A 194 9.36 -3.83 7.69
CA GLU A 194 8.63 -3.59 6.45
C GLU A 194 9.31 -4.26 5.27
N ALA A 195 8.53 -4.84 4.37
CA ALA A 195 9.07 -5.56 3.23
C ALA A 195 8.36 -5.21 1.94
N PHE A 196 9.15 -5.09 0.87
CA PHE A 196 8.66 -4.70 -0.45
C PHE A 196 9.33 -5.50 -1.57
N TRP A 197 8.55 -5.84 -2.58
CA TRP A 197 9.05 -6.18 -3.90
C TRP A 197 9.37 -4.91 -4.66
N LEU A 198 10.57 -4.83 -5.24
CA LEU A 198 10.97 -3.67 -6.05
C LEU A 198 10.64 -3.95 -7.51
N VAL A 199 9.78 -3.12 -8.09
CA VAL A 199 9.49 -3.10 -9.52
C VAL A 199 10.20 -1.88 -10.12
N PRO A 200 11.41 -2.07 -10.69
CA PRO A 200 12.29 -0.94 -11.05
C PRO A 200 11.90 -0.27 -12.37
N ASN A 201 11.07 -0.92 -13.21
CA ASN A 201 10.66 -0.39 -14.50
C ASN A 201 9.38 -1.06 -15.02
N ARG A 202 8.85 -0.51 -16.12
CA ARG A 202 7.62 -0.98 -16.78
C ARG A 202 7.73 -2.36 -17.43
N ILE A 203 8.94 -2.84 -17.73
CA ILE A 203 9.14 -4.21 -18.27
C ILE A 203 8.89 -5.20 -17.13
N SER A 204 9.50 -4.99 -15.97
CA SER A 204 9.25 -5.79 -14.77
C SER A 204 7.78 -5.71 -14.34
N ALA A 205 7.14 -4.54 -14.43
CA ALA A 205 5.71 -4.41 -14.13
C ALA A 205 4.83 -5.29 -15.03
N ARG A 206 5.13 -5.41 -16.33
CA ARG A 206 4.40 -6.32 -17.24
C ARG A 206 4.58 -7.78 -16.84
N GLN A 207 5.78 -8.18 -16.43
CA GLN A 207 6.05 -9.54 -15.95
C GLN A 207 5.20 -9.87 -14.72
N TRP A 208 5.18 -8.97 -13.72
CA TRP A 208 4.32 -9.10 -12.54
C TRP A 208 2.85 -9.37 -12.91
N LEU A 209 2.30 -8.61 -13.87
CA LEU A 209 0.91 -8.79 -14.31
C LEU A 209 0.67 -10.07 -15.12
N ASN A 210 1.64 -10.50 -15.93
CA ASN A 210 1.52 -11.71 -16.74
C ASN A 210 1.56 -12.97 -15.86
N ASP A 211 2.52 -13.05 -14.94
CA ASP A 211 2.66 -14.20 -14.03
C ASP A 211 1.42 -14.38 -13.15
N THR A 212 0.74 -13.29 -12.81
CA THR A 212 -0.50 -13.32 -12.03
C THR A 212 -1.65 -14.00 -12.80
N ARG A 213 -1.68 -13.92 -14.14
CA ARG A 213 -2.71 -14.59 -14.95
C ARG A 213 -2.52 -16.11 -14.97
N SER A 214 -1.27 -16.55 -15.03
CA SER A 214 -0.89 -17.98 -15.00
C SER A 214 -1.31 -18.68 -13.71
N HIS A 215 -1.28 -17.98 -12.57
CA HIS A 215 -1.69 -18.53 -11.28
C HIS A 215 -3.22 -18.62 -11.11
N HIS A 216 -3.98 -17.72 -11.74
CA HIS A 216 -5.45 -17.80 -11.72
C HIS A 216 -6.01 -18.88 -12.65
N GLU A 217 -5.33 -19.21 -13.75
CA GLU A 217 -5.75 -20.31 -14.66
C GLU A 217 -5.44 -21.70 -14.09
N SER A 218 -4.55 -21.81 -13.10
CA SER A 218 -4.18 -23.07 -12.45
C SER A 218 -4.90 -23.34 -11.12
N SER A 219 -5.70 -22.39 -10.64
CA SER A 219 -6.56 -22.54 -9.45
C SER A 219 -8.03 -22.51 -9.86
N GLY A 220 -8.46 -23.57 -10.56
CA GLY A 220 -9.87 -23.86 -10.79
C GLY A 220 -10.63 -24.10 -9.47
N PRO A 221 -11.96 -23.90 -9.45
CA PRO A 221 -12.73 -23.95 -8.21
C PRO A 221 -12.67 -25.34 -7.59
N ILE A 222 -12.39 -25.38 -6.28
CA ILE A 222 -12.69 -26.53 -5.42
C ILE A 222 -14.18 -26.48 -5.08
#